data_AF-A0A177ZKB5-F1
#
_entry.id   AF-A0A177ZKB5-F1
#
_cell.length_a   1.000
_cell.length_b   1.000
_cell.length_c   1.000
_cell.angle_alpha   90.00
_cell.angle_beta   90.00
_cell.angle_gamma   90.00
#
_symmetry.space_group_name_H-M   'P 1'
#
loop_
_entity.id
_entity.type
_entity.pdbx_description
1 polymer ?
#
loop_
_entity_poly.entity_id
_entity_poly.type
_entity_poly.pdbx_seq_one_letter_code
_entity_poly.pdbx_strand_id
1 'polypeptide(L)'
;MKDKELIDAFERSEINLLVELRMGNGFHEKEYEKLVKTLTICADEWEDRTSIPGEVLQTLIELYDELYNFSLIYGDEESIRIKKAAENTKKLIQRCTKEVGEIEPEKARVIARLIEKINENGNFFQKLQNGKGMDEQQFERIYHELSEIIDEIYSWRDIPKVLVNIFINLCELDLFVGQYRDEFKQHEEANKIYDAYERIFSLIFG
;
A
#
# COMPACT_ATOMS: atom_id res chain seq x y z
N MET A 1 -1.36 -22.60 11.16
CA MET A 1 -0.02 -22.59 10.54
C MET A 1 0.86 -21.69 11.37
N LYS A 2 2.18 -21.92 11.43
CA LYS A 2 3.06 -20.89 12.01
C LYS A 2 3.11 -19.73 11.02
N ASP A 3 3.05 -18.48 11.48
CA ASP A 3 2.98 -17.29 10.60
C ASP A 3 3.96 -17.37 9.41
N LYS A 4 5.19 -17.84 9.65
CA LYS A 4 6.18 -18.09 8.60
C LYS A 4 5.67 -18.90 7.40
N GLU A 5 4.99 -20.03 7.62
CA GLU A 5 4.50 -20.87 6.52
C GLU A 5 3.40 -20.18 5.71
N LEU A 6 2.62 -19.33 6.37
CA LEU A 6 1.56 -18.53 5.75
C LEU A 6 2.16 -17.40 4.91
N ILE A 7 3.18 -16.73 5.45
CA ILE A 7 3.94 -15.68 4.79
C ILE A 7 4.66 -16.23 3.55
N ASP A 8 5.44 -17.30 3.70
CA ASP A 8 6.16 -17.94 2.60
C ASP A 8 5.20 -18.35 1.45
N ALA A 9 4.00 -18.82 1.79
CA ALA A 9 2.99 -19.20 0.80
C ALA A 9 2.39 -18.00 0.08
N PHE A 10 2.17 -16.89 0.79
CA PHE A 10 1.65 -15.64 0.23
C PHE A 10 2.68 -14.95 -0.67
N GLU A 11 3.91 -14.75 -0.20
CA GLU A 11 4.98 -14.15 -1.02
C GLU A 11 5.24 -14.96 -2.28
N ARG A 12 5.26 -16.30 -2.18
CA ARG A 12 5.47 -17.14 -3.36
C ARG A 12 4.34 -17.04 -4.38
N SER A 13 3.09 -16.92 -3.93
CA SER A 13 1.95 -16.80 -4.85
C SER A 13 1.91 -15.41 -5.51
N GLU A 14 2.30 -14.37 -4.79
CA GLU A 14 2.51 -13.03 -5.32
C GLU A 14 3.62 -13.01 -6.38
N ILE A 15 4.81 -13.51 -6.07
CA ILE A 15 5.96 -13.56 -6.99
C ILE A 15 5.55 -14.28 -8.28
N ASN A 16 4.91 -15.44 -8.18
CA ASN A 16 4.51 -16.20 -9.36
C ASN A 16 3.55 -15.41 -10.26
N LEU A 17 2.55 -14.73 -9.70
CA LEU A 17 1.62 -13.92 -10.48
C LEU A 17 2.33 -12.74 -11.14
N LEU A 18 3.15 -12.00 -10.39
CA LEU A 18 3.81 -10.81 -10.90
C LEU A 18 4.88 -11.14 -11.93
N VAL A 19 5.58 -12.28 -11.81
CA VAL A 19 6.52 -12.76 -12.83
C VAL A 19 5.82 -12.94 -14.18
N GLU A 20 4.63 -13.56 -14.22
CA GLU A 20 3.88 -13.73 -15.47
C GLU A 20 3.53 -12.39 -16.11
N LEU A 21 3.10 -11.41 -15.29
CA LEU A 21 2.78 -10.07 -15.76
C LEU A 21 4.02 -9.33 -16.28
N ARG A 22 5.15 -9.39 -15.57
CA ARG A 22 6.43 -8.77 -15.95
C ARG A 22 7.01 -9.36 -17.23
N MET A 23 6.81 -10.66 -17.47
CA MET A 23 7.29 -11.36 -18.66
C MET A 23 6.42 -11.11 -19.90
N GLY A 24 5.29 -10.40 -19.77
CA GLY A 24 4.39 -10.17 -20.90
C GLY A 24 3.47 -11.36 -21.20
N ASN A 25 3.37 -12.35 -20.30
CA ASN A 25 2.56 -13.56 -20.52
C ASN A 25 1.06 -13.31 -20.29
N GLY A 26 0.69 -12.13 -19.82
CA GLY A 26 -0.68 -11.79 -19.46
C GLY A 26 -1.10 -12.30 -18.08
N PHE A 27 -2.38 -12.16 -17.80
CA PHE A 27 -2.99 -12.47 -16.52
C PHE A 27 -3.25 -13.96 -16.35
N HIS A 28 -2.44 -14.58 -15.50
CA HIS A 28 -2.49 -16.01 -15.23
C HIS A 28 -3.48 -16.36 -14.11
N GLU A 29 -4.73 -16.68 -14.48
CA GLU A 29 -5.85 -16.96 -13.55
C GLU A 29 -5.49 -17.94 -12.43
N LYS A 30 -4.77 -19.03 -12.73
CA LYS A 30 -4.42 -20.03 -11.72
C LYS A 30 -3.41 -19.53 -10.69
N GLU A 31 -2.52 -18.61 -11.06
CA GLU A 31 -1.62 -18.01 -10.07
C GLU A 31 -2.37 -16.98 -9.22
N TYR A 32 -3.28 -16.22 -9.85
CA TYR A 32 -4.17 -15.32 -9.12
C TYR A 32 -5.09 -16.05 -8.14
N GLU A 33 -5.67 -17.20 -8.52
CA GLU A 33 -6.48 -18.02 -7.60
C GLU A 33 -5.67 -18.49 -6.37
N LYS A 34 -4.38 -18.82 -6.56
CA LYS A 34 -3.50 -19.17 -5.43
C LYS A 34 -3.24 -17.95 -4.55
N LEU A 35 -2.96 -16.80 -5.13
CA LEU A 35 -2.78 -15.53 -4.42
C LEU A 35 -4.00 -15.20 -3.57
N VAL A 36 -5.19 -15.22 -4.17
CA VAL A 36 -6.46 -14.96 -3.47
C VAL A 36 -6.64 -15.94 -2.32
N LYS A 37 -6.36 -17.23 -2.54
CA LYS A 37 -6.48 -18.25 -1.50
C LYS A 37 -5.51 -17.97 -0.34
N THR A 38 -4.24 -17.72 -0.60
CA THR A 38 -3.24 -17.48 0.44
C THR A 38 -3.52 -16.20 1.20
N LEU A 39 -3.85 -15.11 0.49
CA LEU A 39 -4.18 -13.82 1.10
C LEU A 39 -5.48 -13.88 1.90
N THR A 40 -6.46 -14.70 1.49
CA THR A 40 -7.67 -14.93 2.30
C THR A 40 -7.34 -15.60 3.63
N ILE A 41 -6.46 -16.62 3.63
CA ILE A 41 -6.02 -17.26 4.87
C ILE A 41 -5.26 -16.25 5.75
N CYS A 42 -4.42 -15.40 5.15
CA CYS A 42 -3.76 -14.31 5.87
C CYS A 42 -4.76 -13.35 6.51
N ALA A 43 -5.78 -12.93 5.74
CA ALA A 43 -6.84 -12.06 6.24
C ALA A 43 -7.56 -12.69 7.43
N ASP A 44 -7.99 -13.95 7.30
CA ASP A 44 -8.71 -14.66 8.36
C ASP A 44 -7.84 -14.84 9.63
N GLU A 45 -6.53 -15.05 9.48
CA GLU A 45 -5.59 -15.22 10.60
C GLU A 45 -5.23 -13.89 11.30
N TRP A 46 -5.20 -12.79 10.54
CA TRP A 46 -4.76 -11.49 11.05
C TRP A 46 -5.91 -10.53 11.36
N GLU A 47 -7.15 -10.83 10.97
CA GLU A 47 -8.32 -9.95 11.11
C GLU A 47 -8.48 -9.42 12.56
N ASP A 48 -8.34 -10.30 13.55
CA ASP A 48 -8.53 -9.96 14.97
C ASP A 48 -7.24 -9.49 15.69
N ARG A 49 -6.10 -9.45 14.98
CA ARG A 49 -4.82 -8.98 15.54
C ARG A 49 -4.73 -7.45 15.48
N THR A 50 -4.06 -6.83 16.46
CA THR A 50 -3.79 -5.37 16.45
C THR A 50 -2.64 -4.99 15.50
N SER A 51 -1.80 -5.97 15.17
CA SER A 51 -0.59 -5.83 14.33
C SER A 51 -0.47 -7.00 13.37
N ILE A 52 0.32 -6.80 12.30
CA ILE A 52 0.66 -7.82 11.31
C ILE A 52 2.16 -8.14 11.36
N PRO A 53 2.60 -9.33 10.93
CA PRO A 53 4.03 -9.63 10.86
C PRO A 53 4.74 -8.65 9.91
N GLY A 54 5.86 -8.05 10.34
CA GLY A 54 6.58 -7.05 9.55
C GLY A 54 7.19 -7.59 8.27
N GLU A 55 7.48 -8.89 8.21
CA GLU A 55 8.00 -9.58 7.03
C GLU A 55 7.09 -9.40 5.80
N VAL A 56 5.78 -9.26 6.00
CA VAL A 56 4.78 -9.20 4.91
C VAL A 56 4.52 -7.78 4.43
N LEU A 57 5.10 -6.79 5.12
CA LEU A 57 4.73 -5.39 4.97
C LEU A 57 4.87 -4.96 3.51
N GLN A 58 6.04 -5.18 2.91
CA GLN A 58 6.33 -4.83 1.53
C GLN A 58 5.29 -5.44 0.57
N THR A 59 5.06 -6.75 0.68
CA THR A 59 4.10 -7.46 -0.18
C THR A 59 2.68 -6.90 -0.07
N LEU A 60 2.24 -6.49 1.12
CA LEU A 60 0.91 -5.87 1.27
C LEU A 60 0.83 -4.46 0.71
N ILE A 61 1.90 -3.68 0.78
CA ILE A 61 1.87 -2.28 0.34
C ILE A 61 2.05 -2.13 -1.17
N GLU A 62 2.80 -3.02 -1.83
CA GLU A 62 3.08 -2.94 -3.27
C GLU A 62 2.02 -3.68 -4.13
N LEU A 63 1.44 -4.77 -3.63
CA LEU A 63 0.66 -5.69 -4.47
C LEU A 63 -0.54 -5.06 -5.20
N TYR A 64 -1.29 -4.17 -4.54
CA TYR A 64 -2.39 -3.49 -5.22
C TYR A 64 -1.89 -2.54 -6.31
N ASP A 65 -0.91 -1.70 -5.96
CA ASP A 65 -0.35 -0.70 -6.85
C ASP A 65 0.28 -1.37 -8.09
N GLU A 66 1.08 -2.42 -7.89
CA GLU A 66 1.68 -3.18 -8.98
C GLU A 66 0.63 -3.77 -9.93
N LEU A 67 -0.39 -4.45 -9.40
CA LEU A 67 -1.47 -5.01 -10.23
C LEU A 67 -2.21 -3.90 -10.98
N TYR A 68 -2.50 -2.78 -10.30
CA TYR A 68 -3.16 -1.64 -10.95
C TYR A 68 -2.30 -1.09 -12.08
N ASN A 69 -1.00 -0.89 -11.85
CA ASN A 69 -0.06 -0.40 -12.84
C ASN A 69 0.12 -1.36 -14.02
N PHE A 70 0.15 -2.68 -13.80
CA PHE A 70 0.08 -3.64 -14.89
C PHE A 70 -1.21 -3.50 -15.72
N SER A 71 -2.35 -3.20 -15.08
CA SER A 71 -3.60 -3.00 -15.81
C SER A 71 -3.53 -1.80 -16.79
N LEU A 72 -2.66 -0.82 -16.55
CA LEU A 72 -2.45 0.32 -17.44
C LEU A 72 -1.53 0.01 -18.62
N ILE A 73 -0.69 -1.03 -18.50
CA ILE A 73 0.28 -1.45 -19.53
C ILE A 73 -0.38 -2.37 -20.55
N TYR A 74 -1.21 -3.30 -20.08
CA TYR A 74 -1.93 -4.24 -20.95
C TYR A 74 -3.13 -3.55 -21.63
N GLY A 75 -3.50 -4.01 -22.81
CA GLY A 75 -4.65 -3.50 -23.58
C GLY A 75 -5.96 -4.26 -23.35
N ASP A 76 -7.06 -3.66 -23.78
CA ASP A 76 -8.37 -4.30 -24.00
C ASP A 76 -8.91 -5.13 -22.81
N GLU A 77 -9.31 -6.38 -23.06
CA GLU A 77 -9.92 -7.27 -22.06
C GLU A 77 -8.94 -7.67 -20.94
N GLU A 78 -7.65 -7.72 -21.26
CA GLU A 78 -6.59 -8.08 -20.31
C GLU A 78 -6.45 -6.99 -19.23
N SER A 79 -6.43 -5.72 -19.63
CA SER A 79 -6.47 -4.56 -18.73
C SER A 79 -7.64 -4.65 -17.74
N ILE A 80 -8.84 -4.96 -18.25
CA ILE A 80 -10.06 -5.06 -17.44
C ILE A 80 -9.94 -6.20 -16.42
N ARG A 81 -9.39 -7.37 -16.82
CA ARG A 81 -9.18 -8.52 -15.94
C ARG A 81 -8.19 -8.20 -14.82
N ILE A 82 -7.03 -7.63 -15.17
CA ILE A 82 -6.00 -7.25 -14.18
C ILE A 82 -6.55 -6.19 -13.23
N LYS A 83 -7.24 -5.16 -13.74
CA LYS A 83 -7.84 -4.13 -12.89
C LYS A 83 -8.85 -4.71 -11.91
N LYS A 84 -9.71 -5.62 -12.35
CA LYS A 84 -10.65 -6.33 -11.48
C LYS A 84 -9.93 -7.18 -10.42
N ALA A 85 -8.81 -7.80 -10.78
CA ALA A 85 -7.98 -8.54 -9.85
C ALA A 85 -7.36 -7.60 -8.79
N ALA A 86 -6.79 -6.46 -9.20
CA ALA A 86 -6.26 -5.44 -8.30
C ALA A 86 -7.31 -5.00 -7.27
N GLU A 87 -8.52 -4.63 -7.73
CA GLU A 87 -9.61 -4.19 -6.85
C GLU A 87 -10.10 -5.26 -5.86
N ASN A 88 -10.07 -6.53 -6.27
CA ASN A 88 -10.41 -7.64 -5.37
C ASN A 88 -9.30 -7.89 -4.35
N THR A 89 -8.04 -7.84 -4.78
CA THR A 89 -6.86 -7.95 -3.91
C THR A 89 -6.85 -6.83 -2.88
N LYS A 90 -7.13 -5.58 -3.27
CA LYS A 90 -7.24 -4.44 -2.35
C LYS A 90 -8.25 -4.69 -1.22
N LYS A 91 -9.42 -5.26 -1.54
CA LYS A 91 -10.43 -5.60 -0.52
C LYS A 91 -9.93 -6.65 0.47
N LEU A 92 -9.12 -7.62 0.01
CA LEU A 92 -8.52 -8.62 0.90
C LEU A 92 -7.43 -8.00 1.77
N ILE A 93 -6.57 -7.15 1.21
CA ILE A 93 -5.57 -6.39 1.98
C ILE A 93 -6.26 -5.54 3.06
N GLN A 94 -7.33 -4.83 2.71
CA GLN A 94 -8.13 -4.05 3.67
C GLN A 94 -8.76 -4.90 4.77
N ARG A 95 -9.09 -6.17 4.52
CA ARG A 95 -9.51 -7.10 5.58
C ARG A 95 -8.34 -7.44 6.51
N CYS A 96 -7.15 -7.72 5.96
CA CYS A 96 -5.94 -7.94 6.75
C CYS A 96 -5.61 -6.74 7.63
N THR A 97 -5.73 -5.52 7.11
CA THR A 97 -5.27 -4.28 7.76
C THR A 97 -6.38 -3.50 8.46
N LYS A 98 -7.58 -4.10 8.59
CA LYS A 98 -8.69 -3.50 9.34
C LYS A 98 -8.27 -3.28 10.79
N GLU A 99 -8.31 -2.02 11.22
CA GLU A 99 -7.90 -1.61 12.55
C GLU A 99 -8.81 -2.23 13.62
N VAL A 100 -8.20 -2.87 14.60
CA VAL A 100 -8.85 -3.46 15.77
C VAL A 100 -7.95 -3.27 16.99
N GLY A 101 -8.57 -3.00 18.15
CA GLY A 101 -7.87 -2.85 19.43
C GLY A 101 -6.98 -1.61 19.55
N GLU A 102 -6.18 -1.58 20.62
CA GLU A 102 -5.24 -0.50 20.91
C GLU A 102 -3.82 -0.88 20.47
N ILE A 103 -3.05 0.13 20.05
CA ILE A 103 -1.64 -0.02 19.68
C ILE A 103 -0.80 -0.08 20.94
N GLU A 104 0.24 -0.92 20.94
CA GLU A 104 1.24 -0.97 22.01
C GLU A 104 1.77 0.45 22.32
N PRO A 105 1.81 0.89 23.60
CA PRO A 105 2.14 2.28 23.95
C PRO A 105 3.48 2.77 23.42
N GLU A 106 4.48 1.89 23.31
CA GLU A 106 5.80 2.24 22.78
C GLU A 106 5.72 2.55 21.27
N LYS A 107 5.14 1.64 20.48
CA LYS A 107 4.91 1.85 19.04
C LYS A 107 4.01 3.05 18.77
N ALA A 108 2.97 3.24 19.59
CA ALA A 108 2.06 4.38 19.49
C ALA A 108 2.79 5.72 19.68
N ARG A 109 3.75 5.80 20.61
CA ARG A 109 4.57 7.00 20.82
C ARG A 109 5.44 7.32 19.61
N VAL A 110 6.04 6.30 19.00
CA VAL A 110 6.92 6.44 17.84
C VAL A 110 6.16 7.04 16.66
N ILE A 111 4.96 6.53 16.37
CA ILE A 111 4.18 6.97 15.20
C ILE A 111 3.26 8.16 15.46
N ALA A 112 3.15 8.63 16.71
CA ALA A 112 2.18 9.66 17.10
C ALA A 112 2.33 10.95 16.28
N ARG A 113 3.57 11.42 16.10
CA ARG A 113 3.85 12.64 15.34
C ARG A 113 3.54 12.48 13.85
N LEU A 114 3.88 11.34 13.26
CA LEU A 114 3.50 11.04 11.88
C LEU A 114 1.98 11.12 11.69
N ILE A 115 1.21 10.48 12.57
CA ILE A 115 -0.26 10.52 12.54
C ILE A 115 -0.78 11.97 12.73
N GLU A 116 -0.16 12.74 13.63
CA GLU A 116 -0.48 14.15 13.82
C GLU A 116 -0.30 14.93 12.51
N LYS A 117 0.87 14.81 11.86
CA LYS A 117 1.17 15.53 10.59
C LYS A 117 0.24 15.13 9.46
N ILE A 118 -0.18 13.87 9.38
CA ILE A 118 -1.17 13.41 8.41
C ILE A 118 -2.54 14.07 8.64
N ASN A 119 -2.92 14.35 9.90
CA ASN A 119 -4.23 14.88 10.23
C ASN A 119 -4.29 16.42 10.35
N GLU A 120 -3.15 17.11 10.30
CA GLU A 120 -3.05 18.59 10.36
C GLU A 120 -3.84 19.31 9.26
N ASN A 121 -4.60 20.35 9.64
CA ASN A 121 -5.38 21.18 8.70
C ASN A 121 -6.32 20.34 7.81
N GLY A 122 -6.86 19.25 8.36
CA GLY A 122 -7.59 18.20 7.64
C GLY A 122 -6.68 17.05 7.23
N ASN A 123 -7.23 15.86 7.00
CA ASN A 123 -6.43 14.70 6.64
C ASN A 123 -5.78 14.86 5.24
N PHE A 124 -4.46 14.65 5.14
CA PHE A 124 -3.67 14.79 3.91
C PHE A 124 -4.24 13.96 2.76
N PHE A 125 -4.47 12.66 2.96
CA PHE A 125 -5.03 11.77 1.96
C PHE A 125 -6.46 12.16 1.58
N GLN A 126 -7.26 12.59 2.54
CA GLN A 126 -8.62 13.04 2.27
C GLN A 126 -8.65 14.31 1.41
N LYS A 127 -7.67 15.22 1.57
CA LYS A 127 -7.54 16.40 0.68
C LYS A 127 -7.21 15.97 -0.76
N LEU A 128 -6.26 15.05 -0.92
CA LEU A 128 -5.89 14.50 -2.24
C LEU A 128 -7.08 13.84 -2.92
N GLN A 129 -7.80 12.95 -2.23
CA GLN A 129 -9.00 12.26 -2.74
C GLN A 129 -10.10 13.21 -3.21
N ASN A 130 -10.21 14.40 -2.61
CA ASN A 130 -11.23 15.39 -2.96
C ASN A 130 -10.78 16.38 -4.04
N GLY A 131 -9.64 16.16 -4.71
CA GLY A 131 -9.17 17.04 -5.78
C GLY A 131 -8.67 18.40 -5.30
N LYS A 132 -8.25 18.52 -4.03
CA LYS A 132 -7.79 19.80 -3.45
C LYS A 132 -6.32 20.13 -3.75
N GLY A 133 -5.61 19.26 -4.47
CA GLY A 133 -4.17 19.38 -4.68
C GLY A 133 -3.36 18.85 -3.50
N MET A 134 -2.05 18.78 -3.71
CA MET A 134 -1.09 18.34 -2.69
C MET A 134 -0.62 19.53 -1.86
N ASP A 135 -0.81 19.45 -0.54
CA ASP A 135 -0.20 20.39 0.40
C ASP A 135 1.28 20.01 0.59
N GLU A 136 2.16 20.62 -0.20
CA GLU A 136 3.60 20.36 -0.19
C GLU A 136 4.21 20.57 1.21
N GLN A 137 3.78 21.60 1.95
CA GLN A 137 4.31 21.86 3.28
C GLN A 137 3.91 20.78 4.28
N GLN A 138 2.67 20.29 4.19
CA GLN A 138 2.23 19.15 4.99
C GLN A 138 2.99 17.88 4.59
N PHE A 139 3.17 17.64 3.28
CA PHE A 139 3.96 16.51 2.79
C PHE A 139 5.40 16.54 3.33
N GLU A 140 6.10 17.67 3.29
CA GLU A 140 7.46 17.76 3.85
C GLU A 140 7.53 17.39 5.33
N ARG A 141 6.53 17.78 6.12
CA ARG A 141 6.45 17.41 7.54
C ARG A 141 6.19 15.92 7.72
N ILE A 142 5.29 15.34 6.92
CA ILE A 142 5.02 13.88 6.92
C ILE A 142 6.29 13.12 6.54
N TYR A 143 6.95 13.53 5.46
CA TYR A 143 8.17 12.91 4.97
C TYR A 143 9.30 12.97 6.00
N HIS A 144 9.50 14.13 6.62
CA HIS A 144 10.52 14.31 7.65
C HIS A 144 10.27 13.39 8.86
N GLU A 145 9.05 13.40 9.42
CA GLU A 145 8.72 12.52 10.56
C GLU A 145 8.88 11.05 10.18
N LEU A 146 8.44 10.65 8.98
CA LEU A 146 8.64 9.29 8.50
C LEU A 146 10.12 8.92 8.41
N SER A 147 10.95 9.80 7.84
CA SER A 147 12.39 9.57 7.70
C SER A 147 13.13 9.43 9.04
N GLU A 148 12.63 10.07 10.10
CA GLU A 148 13.22 9.95 11.44
C GLU A 148 12.89 8.61 12.13
N ILE A 149 11.77 7.98 11.78
CA ILE A 149 11.26 6.79 12.47
C ILE A 149 11.33 5.50 11.64
N ILE A 150 11.68 5.58 10.35
CA ILE A 150 11.59 4.44 9.42
C ILE A 150 12.50 3.27 9.84
N ASP A 151 13.73 3.55 10.29
CA ASP A 151 14.66 2.52 10.76
C ASP A 151 14.15 1.79 12.00
N GLU A 152 13.51 2.53 12.93
CA GLU A 152 12.91 1.95 14.11
C GLU A 152 11.71 1.07 13.74
N ILE A 153 10.86 1.53 12.81
CA ILE A 153 9.74 0.74 12.28
C ILE A 153 10.23 -0.56 11.66
N TYR A 154 11.29 -0.53 10.84
CA TYR A 154 11.84 -1.73 10.20
C TYR A 154 12.48 -2.71 11.19
N SER A 155 12.82 -2.26 12.40
CA SER A 155 13.28 -3.15 13.47
C SER A 155 12.15 -3.94 14.14
N TRP A 156 10.88 -3.56 13.92
CA TRP A 156 9.75 -4.17 14.58
C TRP A 156 9.37 -5.49 13.93
N ARG A 157 9.20 -6.51 14.78
CA ARG A 157 8.69 -7.82 14.35
C ARG A 157 7.24 -7.75 13.87
N ASP A 158 6.42 -6.95 14.54
CA ASP A 158 4.99 -6.83 14.27
C ASP A 158 4.61 -5.36 14.11
N ILE A 159 3.99 -5.02 12.98
CA ILE A 159 3.69 -3.66 12.56
C ILE A 159 2.23 -3.34 12.89
N PRO A 160 1.93 -2.24 13.60
CA PRO A 160 0.55 -1.82 13.87
C PRO A 160 -0.23 -1.61 12.57
N LYS A 161 -1.46 -2.12 12.48
CA LYS A 161 -2.28 -2.04 11.26
C LYS A 161 -2.49 -0.61 10.76
N VAL A 162 -2.62 0.36 11.66
CA VAL A 162 -2.73 1.78 11.30
C VAL A 162 -1.52 2.25 10.48
N LEU A 163 -0.31 1.78 10.81
CA LEU A 163 0.91 2.16 10.12
C LEU A 163 0.99 1.49 8.75
N VAL A 164 0.54 0.24 8.64
CA VAL A 164 0.40 -0.46 7.35
C VAL A 164 -0.53 0.32 6.43
N ASN A 165 -1.70 0.77 6.93
CA ASN A 165 -2.63 1.57 6.16
C ASN A 165 -2.02 2.92 5.73
N ILE A 166 -1.20 3.54 6.58
CA ILE A 166 -0.45 4.76 6.21
C ILE A 166 0.52 4.46 5.07
N PHE A 167 1.28 3.38 5.14
CA PHE A 167 2.23 3.00 4.07
C PHE A 167 1.53 2.65 2.76
N ILE A 168 0.40 1.93 2.82
CA ILE A 168 -0.44 1.70 1.63
C ILE A 168 -0.85 3.03 1.01
N ASN A 169 -1.42 3.95 1.80
CA ASN A 169 -1.87 5.25 1.27
C ASN A 169 -0.73 6.12 0.70
N LEU A 170 0.47 6.02 1.28
CA LEU A 170 1.66 6.71 0.80
C LEU A 170 2.19 6.10 -0.50
N CYS A 171 2.19 4.77 -0.64
CA CYS A 171 2.61 4.09 -1.87
C CYS A 171 1.57 4.26 -2.99
N GLU A 172 0.29 4.35 -2.66
CA GLU A 172 -0.81 4.63 -3.61
C GLU A 172 -0.84 6.09 -4.10
N LEU A 173 0.15 6.94 -3.76
CA LEU A 173 0.24 8.31 -4.27
C LEU A 173 0.30 8.36 -5.81
N ASP A 174 0.98 7.41 -6.45
CA ASP A 174 1.06 7.32 -7.91
C ASP A 174 -0.33 7.19 -8.57
N LEU A 175 -1.26 6.50 -7.92
CA LEU A 175 -2.62 6.36 -8.43
C LEU A 175 -3.37 7.71 -8.53
N PHE A 176 -3.02 8.68 -7.68
CA PHE A 176 -3.56 10.03 -7.77
C PHE A 176 -2.96 10.83 -8.93
N VAL A 177 -1.77 10.48 -9.43
CA VAL A 177 -1.15 11.17 -10.59
C VAL A 177 -2.06 11.07 -11.81
N GLY A 178 -2.54 9.85 -12.11
CA GLY A 178 -3.51 9.62 -13.18
C GLY A 178 -4.81 10.39 -12.95
N GLN A 179 -5.35 10.35 -11.72
CA GLN A 179 -6.58 11.07 -11.38
C GLN A 179 -6.46 12.58 -11.59
N TYR A 180 -5.39 13.20 -11.09
CA TYR A 180 -5.18 14.64 -11.20
C TYR A 180 -4.91 15.07 -12.64
N ARG A 181 -4.14 14.29 -13.39
CA ARG A 181 -3.85 14.56 -14.80
C ARG A 181 -5.09 14.42 -15.67
N ASP A 182 -5.81 13.31 -15.52
CA ASP A 182 -6.80 12.86 -16.51
C ASP A 182 -8.23 13.25 -16.10
N GLU A 183 -8.59 13.25 -14.81
CA GLU A 183 -9.92 13.62 -14.34
C GLU A 183 -10.01 15.10 -13.94
N PHE A 184 -9.13 15.57 -13.05
CA PHE A 184 -9.17 16.94 -12.54
C PHE A 184 -8.50 17.96 -13.48
N LYS A 185 -7.74 17.48 -14.48
CA LYS A 185 -7.00 18.32 -15.45
C LYS A 185 -6.00 19.29 -14.78
N GLN A 186 -5.40 18.86 -13.66
CA GLN A 186 -4.43 19.62 -12.87
C GLN A 186 -3.02 19.03 -13.04
N HIS A 187 -2.38 19.31 -14.18
CA HIS A 187 -1.07 18.75 -14.52
C HIS A 187 0.05 19.12 -13.55
N GLU A 188 0.07 20.36 -13.06
CA GLU A 188 1.09 20.80 -12.08
C GLU A 188 0.97 20.02 -10.77
N GLU A 189 -0.26 19.78 -10.29
CA GLU A 189 -0.50 18.98 -9.09
C GLU A 189 -0.15 17.51 -9.31
N ALA A 190 -0.45 16.94 -10.49
CA ALA A 190 -0.03 15.58 -10.82
C ALA A 190 1.50 15.40 -10.76
N ASN A 191 2.27 16.37 -11.24
CA ASN A 191 3.74 16.31 -11.16
C ASN A 191 4.23 16.36 -9.71
N LYS A 192 3.64 17.23 -8.87
CA LYS A 192 4.00 17.31 -7.45
C LYS A 192 3.71 16.00 -6.71
N ILE A 193 2.56 15.39 -6.99
CA ILE A 193 2.18 14.10 -6.42
C ILE A 193 3.17 13.01 -6.85
N TYR A 194 3.58 13.01 -8.12
CA TYR A 194 4.57 12.05 -8.61
C TYR A 194 5.94 12.24 -7.93
N ASP A 195 6.43 13.48 -7.80
CA ASP A 195 7.68 13.77 -7.09
C ASP A 195 7.62 13.34 -5.61
N ALA A 196 6.47 13.51 -4.96
CA ALA A 196 6.23 13.05 -3.60
C ALA A 196 6.22 11.52 -3.49
N TYR A 197 5.57 10.83 -4.43
CA TYR A 197 5.56 9.37 -4.52
C TYR A 197 6.98 8.82 -4.64
N GLU A 198 7.80 9.32 -5.58
CA GLU A 198 9.17 8.85 -5.80
C GLU A 198 10.04 8.96 -4.54
N ARG A 199 9.85 10.05 -3.78
CA ARG A 199 10.56 10.26 -2.50
C ARG A 199 10.13 9.27 -1.42
N ILE A 200 8.82 9.02 -1.31
CA ILE A 200 8.27 8.04 -0.37
C ILE A 200 8.75 6.63 -0.75
N PHE A 201 8.65 6.27 -2.03
CA PHE A 201 9.08 4.98 -2.55
C PHE A 201 10.56 4.75 -2.24
N SER A 202 11.41 5.74 -2.52
CA SER A 202 12.84 5.69 -2.19
C SER A 202 13.11 5.59 -0.69
N LEU A 203 12.28 6.17 0.18
CA LEU A 203 12.46 6.11 1.63
C LEU A 203 12.03 4.76 2.22
N ILE A 204 10.99 4.15 1.65
CA ILE A 204 10.45 2.89 2.13
C ILE A 204 11.26 1.72 1.56
N PHE A 205 11.63 1.75 0.27
CA PHE A 205 12.22 0.59 -0.42
C PHE A 205 13.67 0.78 -0.91
N GLY A 206 14.22 2.00 -0.84
CA GLY A 206 15.57 2.33 -1.33
C GLY A 206 16.65 2.19 -0.26
#